data_AF-A0A4U0TZD7-F1
#
_entry.id   AF-A0A4U0TZD7-F1
#
_cell.length_a   1.000
_cell.length_b   1.000
_cell.length_c   1.000
_cell.angle_alpha   90.00
_cell.angle_beta   90.00
_cell.angle_gamma   90.00
#
_symmetry.space_group_name_H-M   'P 1'
#
loop_
_entity.id
_entity.type
_entity.pdbx_description
1 polymer ?
#
loop_
_entity_poly.entity_id
_entity_poly.type
_entity_poly.pdbx_seq_one_letter_code
_entity_poly.pdbx_strand_id
1 'polypeptide(L)'
;MLRAKPRTLRRSSYIQLPSNASHAPFRRLHQPAVDRKPEYPVQPTVTSKDGTRTFRSRQHGNRALPLSPLLDPIAIDAKEKHTRPKPFRLEGDRTDFQKELEANPFARALATKVRECALTKVRLPKHFLLPVVSYLEPPSEEEHGKRQQTQVHVRPDFDLEVPPHLRSRSRTYVLAKRDIITLLTGRSKWPAVVSERMKRWAGLKLGRQWSALKPKQDFKWHEETDEQVLQALRAQVVRKLNDAWDRGDIVASIELEGKDTACLLHFEGEAEQTTQKNECGEESVYDMNALLGDEKWQARCVGHRMAGTVAVVQSSRVTSLRTALLRLTDYIGKEES
;
A
#
# COMPACT_ATOMS: atom_id res chain seq x y z
N MET A 1 71.95 -37.01 -17.97
CA MET A 1 70.73 -37.41 -18.70
C MET A 1 69.64 -37.78 -17.70
N LEU A 2 68.74 -36.86 -17.36
CA LEU A 2 67.54 -37.17 -16.57
C LEU A 2 66.35 -36.39 -17.14
N ARG A 3 65.30 -37.15 -17.47
CA ARG A 3 64.15 -36.79 -18.31
C ARG A 3 63.24 -35.76 -17.65
N ALA A 4 62.86 -34.75 -18.44
CA ALA A 4 61.74 -33.85 -18.18
C ALA A 4 60.39 -34.60 -18.14
N LYS A 5 59.54 -34.28 -17.16
CA LYS A 5 58.12 -34.63 -17.14
C LYS A 5 57.29 -33.39 -17.53
N PRO A 6 56.35 -33.49 -18.48
CA PRO A 6 55.51 -32.36 -18.88
C PRO A 6 54.40 -32.08 -17.85
N ARG A 7 54.22 -30.80 -17.52
CA ARG A 7 53.07 -30.27 -16.78
C ARG A 7 51.82 -30.39 -17.65
N THR A 8 50.83 -31.11 -17.15
CA THR A 8 49.50 -31.25 -17.76
C THR A 8 48.71 -29.94 -17.62
N LEU A 9 48.33 -29.37 -18.77
CA LEU A 9 47.34 -28.30 -18.90
C LEU A 9 45.97 -28.86 -18.48
N ARG A 10 45.43 -28.41 -17.34
CA ARG A 10 44.02 -28.60 -17.02
C ARG A 10 43.20 -27.68 -17.93
N ARG A 11 42.55 -28.29 -18.94
CA ARG A 11 41.37 -27.76 -19.63
C ARG A 11 40.35 -27.34 -18.58
N SER A 12 40.13 -26.03 -18.41
CA SER A 12 38.92 -25.53 -17.78
C SER A 12 37.82 -25.61 -18.82
N SER A 13 36.91 -26.57 -18.60
CA SER A 13 35.71 -26.76 -19.38
C SER A 13 34.84 -25.50 -19.30
N TYR A 14 34.53 -24.94 -20.47
CA TYR A 14 33.41 -24.02 -20.66
C TYR A 14 32.15 -24.67 -20.06
N ILE A 15 31.64 -24.10 -18.97
CA ILE A 15 30.28 -24.37 -18.50
C ILE A 15 29.37 -23.62 -19.46
N GLN A 16 28.80 -24.35 -20.42
CA GLN A 16 27.62 -23.91 -21.15
C GLN A 16 26.49 -23.71 -20.14
N LEU A 17 26.13 -22.46 -19.88
CA LEU A 17 24.89 -22.13 -19.19
C LEU A 17 23.72 -22.49 -20.11
N PRO A 18 22.73 -23.28 -19.66
CA PRO A 18 21.53 -23.47 -20.45
C PRO A 18 20.75 -22.16 -20.52
N SER A 19 20.53 -21.74 -21.76
CA SER A 19 19.49 -20.81 -22.18
C SER A 19 18.12 -21.33 -21.70
N ASN A 20 17.66 -20.83 -20.56
CA ASN A 20 16.28 -20.98 -20.13
C ASN A 20 15.57 -19.64 -20.31
N ALA A 21 15.28 -19.34 -21.56
CA ALA A 21 14.20 -18.45 -21.93
C ALA A 21 12.86 -19.10 -21.57
N SER A 22 11.93 -18.26 -21.10
CA SER A 22 10.48 -18.45 -21.19
C SER A 22 9.89 -19.75 -20.66
N HIS A 23 9.79 -19.87 -19.34
CA HIS A 23 8.58 -20.43 -18.73
C HIS A 23 8.22 -19.62 -17.49
N ALA A 24 7.49 -18.54 -17.71
CA ALA A 24 6.59 -18.05 -16.68
C ALA A 24 5.70 -19.25 -16.28
N PRO A 25 5.51 -19.54 -14.99
CA PRO A 25 4.43 -20.43 -14.62
C PRO A 25 3.16 -19.71 -15.04
N PHE A 26 2.54 -20.18 -16.13
CA PHE A 26 1.12 -20.02 -16.31
C PHE A 26 0.51 -20.48 -15.00
N ARG A 27 0.09 -19.52 -14.19
CA ARG A 27 -0.94 -19.74 -13.19
C ARG A 27 -2.11 -20.24 -14.02
N ARG A 28 -2.21 -21.56 -14.23
CA ARG A 28 -3.49 -22.18 -14.47
C ARG A 28 -4.32 -21.69 -13.30
N LEU A 29 -5.23 -20.77 -13.59
CA LEU A 29 -6.46 -20.68 -12.83
C LEU A 29 -6.91 -22.14 -12.77
N HIS A 30 -6.71 -22.78 -11.62
CA HIS A 30 -7.50 -23.94 -11.26
C HIS A 30 -8.92 -23.40 -11.32
N GLN A 31 -9.56 -23.54 -12.48
CA GLN A 31 -11.00 -23.68 -12.48
C GLN A 31 -11.25 -24.81 -11.50
N PRO A 32 -12.00 -24.58 -10.41
CA PRO A 32 -12.38 -25.67 -9.54
C PRO A 32 -13.01 -26.70 -10.47
N ALA A 33 -12.47 -27.92 -10.46
CA ALA A 33 -13.14 -29.04 -11.11
C ALA A 33 -14.55 -29.02 -10.54
N VAL A 34 -15.53 -28.70 -11.38
CA VAL A 34 -16.93 -28.79 -11.00
C VAL A 34 -17.12 -30.28 -10.79
N ASP A 35 -17.04 -30.71 -9.53
CA ASP A 35 -17.52 -32.01 -9.08
C ASP A 35 -19.00 -32.03 -9.45
N ARG A 36 -19.30 -32.44 -10.69
CA ARG A 36 -20.64 -32.78 -11.12
C ARG A 36 -20.96 -34.10 -10.42
N LYS A 37 -21.33 -34.00 -9.14
CA LYS A 37 -22.07 -35.05 -8.45
C LYS A 37 -23.25 -35.38 -9.37
N PRO A 38 -23.52 -36.67 -9.69
CA PRO A 38 -24.68 -37.02 -10.48
C PRO A 38 -25.93 -36.39 -9.85
N GLU A 39 -26.63 -35.54 -10.63
CA GLU A 39 -27.91 -34.96 -10.24
C GLU A 39 -28.94 -36.08 -10.21
N TYR A 40 -29.05 -36.74 -9.06
CA TYR A 40 -30.24 -37.52 -8.78
C TYR A 40 -31.41 -36.55 -8.61
N PRO A 41 -32.60 -36.85 -9.17
CA PRO A 41 -33.78 -36.02 -8.94
C PRO A 41 -33.98 -35.89 -7.43
N VAL A 42 -33.91 -34.65 -6.93
CA VAL A 42 -34.08 -34.33 -5.51
C VAL A 42 -35.46 -34.83 -5.11
N GLN A 43 -35.51 -35.93 -4.34
CA GLN A 43 -36.79 -36.42 -3.83
C GLN A 43 -37.32 -35.36 -2.86
N PRO A 44 -38.51 -34.77 -3.11
CA PRO A 44 -39.04 -33.73 -2.25
C PRO A 44 -39.26 -34.31 -0.85
N THR A 45 -38.65 -33.68 0.15
CA THR A 45 -38.88 -34.05 1.55
C THR A 45 -40.26 -33.56 1.94
N VAL A 46 -41.14 -34.46 2.35
CA VAL A 46 -42.50 -34.11 2.77
C VAL A 46 -42.53 -33.99 4.29
N THR A 47 -43.05 -32.87 4.79
CA THR A 47 -43.28 -32.65 6.21
C THR A 47 -44.51 -33.44 6.65
N SER A 48 -44.35 -34.41 7.54
CA SER A 48 -45.46 -35.14 8.15
C SER A 48 -46.28 -34.21 9.07
N LYS A 49 -47.52 -34.60 9.41
CA LYS A 49 -48.39 -33.86 10.34
C LYS A 49 -47.74 -33.60 11.71
N ASP A 50 -46.83 -34.47 12.13
CA ASP A 50 -46.08 -34.35 13.39
C ASP A 50 -44.85 -33.43 13.29
N GLY A 51 -44.66 -32.73 12.17
CA GLY A 51 -43.48 -31.90 11.90
C GLY A 51 -42.21 -32.70 11.52
N THR A 52 -42.24 -34.03 11.59
CA THR A 52 -41.11 -34.89 11.20
C THR A 52 -40.99 -34.99 9.68
N ARG A 53 -39.78 -34.79 9.15
CA ARG A 53 -39.47 -34.84 7.71
C ARG A 53 -39.24 -36.26 7.23
N THR A 54 -39.81 -36.62 6.07
CA THR A 54 -39.74 -37.99 5.53
C THR A 54 -39.61 -37.97 3.99
N PHE A 55 -38.94 -38.97 3.39
CA PHE A 55 -38.79 -39.07 1.92
C PHE A 55 -40.07 -39.55 1.21
N ARG A 56 -40.89 -40.36 1.89
CA ARG A 56 -42.08 -41.01 1.32
C ARG A 56 -43.15 -41.22 2.40
N SER A 57 -44.41 -40.96 2.06
CA SER A 57 -45.55 -41.44 2.83
C SER A 57 -45.66 -42.96 2.68
N ARG A 58 -45.88 -43.69 3.78
CA ARG A 58 -46.14 -45.14 3.71
C ARG A 58 -47.57 -45.38 3.23
N GLN A 59 -47.75 -46.40 2.39
CA GLN A 59 -49.09 -46.91 2.07
C GLN A 59 -49.67 -47.58 3.33
N HIS A 60 -51.00 -47.52 3.49
CA HIS A 60 -51.77 -48.08 4.62
C HIS A 60 -51.77 -47.30 5.94
N GLY A 61 -51.66 -45.96 5.90
CA GLY A 61 -51.89 -45.11 7.09
C GLY A 61 -50.80 -45.19 8.18
N ASN A 62 -49.74 -45.95 7.94
CA ASN A 62 -48.60 -46.04 8.86
C ASN A 62 -47.78 -44.75 8.87
N ARG A 63 -47.29 -44.36 10.06
CA ARG A 63 -46.43 -43.19 10.22
C ARG A 63 -45.15 -43.36 9.38
N ALA A 64 -44.84 -42.33 8.60
CA ALA A 64 -43.62 -42.31 7.80
C ALA A 64 -42.38 -42.29 8.70
N LEU A 65 -41.30 -42.95 8.28
CA LEU A 65 -40.07 -42.98 9.07
C LEU A 65 -39.38 -41.61 9.03
N PRO A 66 -38.92 -41.09 10.17
CA PRO A 66 -38.18 -39.84 10.19
C PRO A 66 -36.90 -39.99 9.37
N LEU A 67 -36.57 -38.94 8.61
CA LEU A 67 -35.27 -38.85 7.95
C LEU A 67 -34.16 -38.81 9.00
N SER A 68 -33.06 -39.51 8.74
CA SER A 68 -31.86 -39.32 9.55
C SER A 68 -31.26 -37.94 9.26
N PRO A 69 -30.71 -37.24 10.28
CA PRO A 69 -30.02 -35.95 10.07
C PRO A 69 -28.80 -36.02 9.15
N LEU A 70 -28.30 -37.23 8.86
CA LEU A 70 -27.22 -37.48 7.90
C LEU A 70 -27.71 -37.51 6.45
N LEU A 71 -28.99 -37.75 6.22
CA LEU A 71 -29.60 -37.84 4.90
C LEU A 71 -30.55 -36.67 4.60
N ASP A 72 -30.82 -35.78 5.58
CA ASP A 72 -31.66 -34.60 5.38
C ASP A 72 -30.90 -33.55 4.57
N PRO A 73 -31.30 -33.25 3.32
CA PRO A 73 -30.60 -32.28 2.48
C PRO A 73 -30.54 -30.91 3.16
N ILE A 74 -31.51 -30.54 4.00
CA ILE A 74 -31.52 -29.27 4.73
C ILE A 74 -30.52 -29.31 5.89
N ALA A 75 -30.40 -30.45 6.58
CA ALA A 75 -29.40 -30.61 7.64
C ALA A 75 -27.97 -30.66 7.08
N ILE A 76 -27.79 -31.26 5.91
CA ILE A 76 -26.54 -31.26 5.15
C ILE A 76 -26.22 -29.84 4.69
N ASP A 77 -27.18 -29.13 4.07
CA ASP A 77 -26.99 -27.75 3.58
C ASP A 77 -26.65 -26.78 4.72
N ALA A 78 -27.35 -26.91 5.86
CA ALA A 78 -27.06 -26.13 7.06
C ALA A 78 -25.65 -26.42 7.63
N LYS A 79 -25.23 -27.68 7.63
CA LYS A 79 -23.86 -28.07 8.02
C LYS A 79 -22.82 -27.56 7.03
N GLU A 80 -23.07 -27.61 5.73
CA GLU A 80 -22.12 -27.17 4.70
C GLU A 80 -22.06 -25.64 4.55
N LYS A 81 -23.09 -24.91 5.00
CA LYS A 81 -23.19 -23.44 4.88
C LYS A 81 -21.97 -22.69 5.42
N HIS A 82 -21.33 -23.18 6.48
CA HIS A 82 -20.13 -22.53 7.06
C HIS A 82 -18.85 -22.79 6.26
N THR A 83 -18.79 -23.91 5.52
CA THR A 83 -17.66 -24.29 4.68
C THR A 83 -17.70 -23.60 3.32
N ARG A 84 -18.90 -23.23 2.87
CA ARG A 84 -19.07 -22.50 1.61
C ARG A 84 -18.39 -21.13 1.69
N PRO A 85 -17.64 -20.72 0.66
CA PRO A 85 -17.09 -19.37 0.61
C PRO A 85 -18.24 -18.38 0.69
N LYS A 86 -18.11 -17.37 1.55
CA LYS A 86 -19.11 -16.31 1.67
C LYS A 86 -19.30 -15.69 0.27
N PRO A 87 -20.54 -15.55 -0.23
CA PRO A 87 -20.77 -14.92 -1.53
C PRO A 87 -20.13 -13.54 -1.51
N PHE A 88 -19.27 -13.27 -2.48
CA PHE A 88 -18.63 -11.98 -2.63
C PHE A 88 -19.72 -10.98 -3.04
N ARG A 89 -20.14 -10.09 -2.14
CA ARG A 89 -21.06 -8.99 -2.49
C ARG A 89 -20.26 -7.88 -3.18
N LEU A 90 -20.15 -7.93 -4.50
CA LEU A 90 -19.55 -6.87 -5.33
C LEU A 90 -20.57 -5.91 -5.94
N GLU A 91 -21.83 -6.34 -6.06
CA GLU A 91 -22.74 -5.79 -7.07
C GLU A 91 -24.07 -5.33 -6.46
N GLY A 92 -24.00 -4.39 -5.52
CA GLY A 92 -25.18 -3.69 -5.02
C GLY A 92 -24.91 -2.20 -4.93
N ASP A 93 -25.97 -1.39 -5.05
CA ASP A 93 -25.88 0.05 -4.77
C ASP A 93 -25.38 0.23 -3.34
N ARG A 94 -24.28 0.97 -3.21
CA ARG A 94 -23.72 1.31 -1.90
C ARG A 94 -24.76 2.09 -1.12
N THR A 95 -24.91 1.76 0.15
CA THR A 95 -25.75 2.59 1.05
C THR A 95 -25.16 4.00 1.14
N ASP A 96 -25.98 4.99 1.44
CA ASP A 96 -25.48 6.38 1.50
C ASP A 96 -24.39 6.54 2.56
N PHE A 97 -24.53 5.86 3.70
CA PHE A 97 -23.46 5.75 4.69
C PHE A 97 -22.17 5.15 4.14
N GLN A 98 -22.22 4.14 3.26
CA GLN A 98 -21.02 3.58 2.64
C GLN A 98 -20.35 4.58 1.69
N LYS A 99 -21.14 5.36 0.93
CA LYS A 99 -20.61 6.42 0.06
C LYS A 99 -19.94 7.51 0.89
N GLU A 100 -20.57 7.92 1.99
CA GLU A 100 -20.05 8.92 2.92
C GLU A 100 -18.76 8.42 3.61
N LEU A 101 -18.75 7.17 4.06
CA LEU A 101 -17.58 6.55 4.69
C LEU A 101 -16.41 6.43 3.71
N GLU A 102 -16.67 6.13 2.44
CA GLU A 102 -15.63 6.12 1.39
C GLU A 102 -15.15 7.52 1.02
N ALA A 103 -16.02 8.53 1.14
CA ALA A 103 -15.67 9.93 0.96
C ALA A 103 -14.78 10.48 2.08
N ASN A 104 -14.85 9.89 3.29
CA ASN A 104 -14.09 10.35 4.44
C ASN A 104 -12.59 9.99 4.34
N PRO A 105 -11.67 10.98 4.30
CA PRO A 105 -10.23 10.71 4.17
C PRO A 105 -9.64 9.99 5.40
N PHE A 106 -10.13 10.27 6.60
CA PHE A 106 -9.69 9.61 7.84
C PHE A 106 -10.12 8.15 7.86
N ALA A 107 -11.35 7.84 7.44
CA ALA A 107 -11.81 6.46 7.32
C ALA A 107 -10.92 5.67 6.34
N ARG A 108 -10.53 6.28 5.21
CA ARG A 108 -9.59 5.69 4.25
C ARG A 108 -8.20 5.46 4.85
N ALA A 109 -7.69 6.41 5.64
CA ALA A 109 -6.41 6.27 6.33
C ALA A 109 -6.43 5.10 7.34
N LEU A 110 -7.50 5.02 8.15
CA LEU A 110 -7.70 3.99 9.17
C LEU A 110 -7.95 2.59 8.58
N ALA A 111 -8.60 2.51 7.41
CA ALA A 111 -8.86 1.25 6.71
C ALA A 111 -7.57 0.58 6.17
N THR A 112 -6.43 1.28 6.18
CA THR A 112 -5.16 0.68 5.75
C THR A 112 -4.66 -0.36 6.74
N LYS A 113 -3.91 -1.36 6.24
CA LYS A 113 -3.39 -2.46 7.07
C LYS A 113 -2.55 -1.92 8.23
N VAL A 114 -2.83 -2.37 9.44
CA VAL A 114 -2.03 -2.05 10.64
C VAL A 114 -0.64 -2.67 10.54
N ARG A 115 0.38 -1.86 10.85
CA ARG A 115 1.80 -2.23 10.88
C ARG A 115 2.45 -1.65 12.14
N GLU A 116 3.60 -2.21 12.51
CA GLU A 116 4.37 -1.78 13.67
C GLU A 116 5.54 -0.89 13.24
N CYS A 117 5.72 0.24 13.91
CA CYS A 117 6.89 1.09 13.75
C CYS A 117 8.14 0.41 14.33
N ALA A 118 9.21 0.32 13.55
CA ALA A 118 10.42 -0.36 13.98
C ALA A 118 11.15 0.32 15.16
N LEU A 119 11.01 1.64 15.29
CA LEU A 119 11.65 2.43 16.34
C LEU A 119 10.81 2.48 17.62
N THR A 120 9.57 2.93 17.51
CA THR A 120 8.70 3.20 18.67
C THR A 120 7.84 2.01 19.08
N LYS A 121 7.79 0.94 18.26
CA LYS A 121 6.95 -0.25 18.45
C LYS A 121 5.44 0.02 18.49
N VAL A 122 5.02 1.25 18.17
CA VAL A 122 3.61 1.62 18.06
C VAL A 122 3.00 0.93 16.83
N ARG A 123 1.77 0.42 16.98
CA ARG A 123 1.00 -0.21 15.90
C ARG A 123 0.00 0.78 15.34
N LEU A 124 0.19 1.18 14.09
CA LEU A 124 -0.68 2.12 13.38
C LEU A 124 -1.03 1.61 11.98
N PRO A 125 -2.15 2.05 11.40
CA PRO A 125 -2.42 1.88 9.98
C PRO A 125 -1.23 2.34 9.13
N LYS A 126 -0.94 1.63 8.03
CA LYS A 126 0.18 1.92 7.13
C LYS A 126 0.20 3.37 6.64
N HIS A 127 -0.95 4.04 6.56
CA HIS A 127 -1.06 5.44 6.16
C HIS A 127 -0.14 6.36 6.99
N PHE A 128 -0.08 6.16 8.31
CA PHE A 128 0.72 6.97 9.25
C PHE A 128 2.20 6.55 9.32
N LEU A 129 2.61 5.63 8.44
CA LEU A 129 3.94 5.04 8.46
C LEU A 129 4.65 5.24 7.11
N LEU A 130 5.94 5.53 7.18
CA LEU A 130 6.86 5.58 6.05
C LEU A 130 7.46 4.19 5.85
N PRO A 131 7.23 3.55 4.68
CA PRO A 131 7.95 2.35 4.33
C PRO A 131 9.42 2.68 4.06
N VAL A 132 10.33 1.88 4.58
CA VAL A 132 11.78 1.96 4.35
C VAL A 132 12.26 0.67 3.72
N VAL A 133 13.11 0.79 2.70
CA VAL A 133 13.67 -0.32 1.94
C VAL A 133 15.18 -0.22 1.86
N SER A 134 15.81 -1.36 1.57
CA SER A 134 17.22 -1.41 1.22
C SER A 134 17.36 -1.64 -0.26
N TYR A 135 18.30 -0.96 -0.90
CA TYR A 135 18.59 -1.15 -2.31
C TYR A 135 20.09 -1.11 -2.57
N LEU A 136 20.49 -1.61 -3.72
CA LEU A 136 21.86 -1.50 -4.23
C LEU A 136 21.89 -0.40 -5.27
N GLU A 137 22.84 0.51 -5.12
CA GLU A 137 23.15 1.46 -6.16
C GLU A 137 24.02 0.74 -7.21
N PRO A 138 23.69 0.84 -8.51
CA PRO A 138 24.59 0.33 -9.54
C PRO A 138 25.94 1.07 -9.43
N PRO A 139 27.07 0.40 -9.65
CA PRO A 139 28.37 1.08 -9.64
C PRO A 139 28.34 2.17 -10.73
N SER A 140 28.62 3.42 -10.35
CA SER A 140 28.84 4.49 -11.32
C SER A 140 29.99 4.10 -12.25
N GLU A 141 29.82 4.29 -13.56
CA GLU A 141 30.83 3.95 -14.56
C GLU A 141 32.04 4.91 -14.52
N GLU A 142 31.98 6.00 -13.75
CA GLU A 142 32.84 7.18 -13.97
C GLU A 142 34.20 7.19 -13.26
N GLU A 143 34.56 6.25 -12.38
CA GLU A 143 35.89 6.28 -11.74
C GLU A 143 36.78 5.10 -12.12
N HIS A 144 37.64 5.38 -13.08
CA HIS A 144 38.72 4.56 -13.60
C HIS A 144 39.52 3.86 -12.47
N GLY A 145 39.41 2.53 -12.42
CA GLY A 145 40.45 1.65 -11.86
C GLY A 145 40.25 1.12 -10.43
N LYS A 146 39.29 1.64 -9.64
CA LYS A 146 38.97 1.07 -8.32
C LYS A 146 37.55 0.52 -8.33
N ARG A 147 37.40 -0.82 -8.23
CA ARG A 147 36.09 -1.45 -7.99
C ARG A 147 35.54 -0.91 -6.67
N GLN A 148 34.64 0.07 -6.73
CA GLN A 148 33.90 0.52 -5.55
C GLN A 148 33.12 -0.67 -5.01
N GLN A 149 33.27 -0.95 -3.71
CA GLN A 149 32.52 -2.01 -3.06
C GLN A 149 31.04 -1.64 -3.10
N THR A 150 30.19 -2.48 -3.70
CA THR A 150 28.75 -2.23 -3.77
C THR A 150 28.19 -2.08 -2.36
N GLN A 151 27.74 -0.87 -2.01
CA GLN A 151 27.14 -0.57 -0.72
C GLN A 151 25.62 -0.75 -0.78
N VAL A 152 25.02 -1.09 0.37
CA VAL A 152 23.57 -1.23 0.49
C VAL A 152 23.01 0.06 1.06
N HIS A 153 22.14 0.73 0.32
CA HIS A 153 21.54 1.98 0.75
C HIS A 153 20.20 1.70 1.42
N VAL A 154 19.87 2.45 2.45
CA VAL A 154 18.59 2.38 3.16
C VAL A 154 17.89 3.72 3.02
N ARG A 155 16.70 3.72 2.44
CA ARG A 155 15.93 4.94 2.19
C ARG A 155 14.42 4.65 2.28
N PRO A 156 13.61 5.66 2.65
CA PRO A 156 12.18 5.62 2.46
C PRO A 156 11.79 5.25 1.02
N ASP A 157 10.75 4.45 0.91
CA ASP A 157 10.21 3.92 -0.34
C ASP A 157 9.18 4.90 -0.93
N PHE A 158 9.69 6.03 -1.42
CA PHE A 158 8.95 7.03 -2.16
C PHE A 158 9.62 7.23 -3.51
N ASP A 159 8.88 6.96 -4.60
CA ASP A 159 9.32 7.19 -5.98
C ASP A 159 10.76 6.78 -6.25
N LEU A 160 11.19 5.68 -5.61
CA LEU A 160 12.57 5.23 -5.70
C LEU A 160 12.76 4.63 -7.10
N GLU A 161 13.48 5.35 -7.97
CA GLU A 161 13.80 4.98 -9.35
C GLU A 161 14.88 3.87 -9.44
N VAL A 162 14.77 2.87 -8.56
CA VAL A 162 15.70 1.74 -8.53
C VAL A 162 14.99 0.51 -9.07
N PRO A 163 15.60 -0.21 -10.05
CA PRO A 163 15.01 -1.42 -10.59
C PRO A 163 14.60 -2.42 -9.50
N PRO A 164 13.43 -3.09 -9.61
CA PRO A 164 12.91 -3.96 -8.56
C PRO A 164 13.85 -5.09 -8.13
N HIS A 165 14.77 -5.51 -9.00
CA HIS A 165 15.73 -6.58 -8.72
C HIS A 165 16.94 -6.13 -7.87
N LEU A 166 17.22 -4.82 -7.83
CA LEU A 166 18.23 -4.17 -6.98
C LEU A 166 17.64 -3.67 -5.66
N ARG A 167 16.34 -3.91 -5.43
CA ARG A 167 15.62 -3.43 -4.27
C ARG A 167 15.11 -4.59 -3.42
N SER A 168 15.13 -4.42 -2.10
CA SER A 168 14.56 -5.41 -1.19
C SER A 168 13.04 -5.46 -1.32
N ARG A 169 12.50 -6.68 -1.44
CA ARG A 169 11.05 -6.91 -1.36
C ARG A 169 10.50 -6.62 0.04
N SER A 170 11.32 -6.81 1.06
CA SER A 170 10.95 -6.54 2.45
C SER A 170 11.00 -5.04 2.72
N ARG A 171 10.01 -4.56 3.49
CA ARG A 171 9.88 -3.17 3.93
C ARG A 171 9.81 -3.14 5.43
N THR A 172 10.54 -2.22 6.03
CA THR A 172 10.35 -1.82 7.43
C THR A 172 9.48 -0.57 7.47
N TYR A 173 8.82 -0.28 8.58
CA TYR A 173 7.97 0.90 8.73
C TYR A 173 8.47 1.78 9.86
N VAL A 174 8.43 3.08 9.65
CA VAL A 174 8.78 4.13 10.63
C VAL A 174 7.63 5.13 10.67
N LEU A 175 7.42 5.83 11.78
CA LEU A 175 6.41 6.90 11.86
C LEU A 175 6.65 7.98 10.80
N ALA A 176 5.57 8.43 10.16
CA ALA A 176 5.58 9.50 9.16
C ALA A 176 5.61 10.90 9.80
N LYS A 177 6.62 11.15 10.63
CA LYS A 177 6.86 12.44 11.26
C LYS A 177 8.27 12.91 10.96
N ARG A 178 8.44 14.22 10.74
CA ARG A 178 9.77 14.81 10.50
C ARG A 178 10.72 14.56 11.66
N ASP A 179 10.27 14.72 12.90
CA ASP A 179 11.08 14.52 14.12
C ASP A 179 11.67 13.12 14.25
N ILE A 180 10.95 12.13 13.73
CA ILE A 180 11.41 10.75 13.76
C ILE A 180 12.52 10.52 12.72
N ILE A 181 12.41 11.16 11.54
CA ILE A 181 13.45 11.08 10.52
C ILE A 181 14.69 11.87 10.94
N THR A 182 14.53 13.06 11.53
CA THR A 182 15.66 13.84 12.07
C THR A 182 16.35 13.11 13.22
N LEU A 183 15.60 12.37 14.05
CA LEU A 183 16.19 11.51 15.09
C LEU A 183 16.95 10.31 14.49
N LEU A 184 16.48 9.76 13.38
CA LEU A 184 17.17 8.69 12.67
C LEU A 184 18.51 9.14 12.08
N THR A 185 18.54 10.32 11.47
CA THR A 185 19.74 10.94 10.88
C THR A 185 20.69 11.41 11.98
N GLY A 186 20.24 12.31 12.86
CA GLY A 186 21.08 12.98 13.85
C GLY A 186 21.65 12.07 14.94
N ARG A 187 20.86 11.13 15.48
CA ARG A 187 21.32 10.20 16.54
C ARG A 187 21.84 8.86 16.01
N SER A 188 21.95 8.70 14.68
CA SER A 188 22.42 7.46 14.03
C SER A 188 21.67 6.19 14.52
N LYS A 189 20.36 6.32 14.78
CA LYS A 189 19.49 5.19 15.21
C LYS A 189 18.89 4.41 14.05
N TRP A 190 19.16 4.82 12.82
CA TRP A 190 18.73 4.16 11.59
C TRP A 190 19.08 2.66 11.48
N PRO A 191 20.14 2.10 12.13
CA PRO A 191 20.38 0.67 12.11
C PRO A 191 19.20 -0.19 12.60
N ALA A 192 18.36 0.37 13.48
CA ALA A 192 17.16 -0.31 13.98
C ALA A 192 16.07 -0.50 12.91
N VAL A 193 16.15 0.25 11.80
CA VAL A 193 15.22 0.14 10.67
C VAL A 193 15.62 -1.01 9.73
N VAL A 194 16.87 -1.49 9.80
CA VAL A 194 17.36 -2.59 8.98
C VAL A 194 16.87 -3.94 9.55
N SER A 195 15.85 -4.51 8.92
CA SER A 195 15.30 -5.81 9.32
C SER A 195 16.22 -6.98 8.94
N GLU A 196 16.06 -8.12 9.62
CA GLU A 196 16.76 -9.36 9.26
C GLU A 196 16.49 -9.79 7.82
N ARG A 197 15.27 -9.55 7.33
CA ARG A 197 14.92 -9.88 5.93
C ARG A 197 15.67 -9.00 4.93
N MET A 198 15.92 -7.74 5.27
CA MET A 198 16.77 -6.85 4.47
C MET A 198 18.23 -7.33 4.49
N LYS A 199 18.75 -7.75 5.65
CA LYS A 199 20.08 -8.37 5.75
C LYS A 199 20.20 -9.65 4.92
N ARG A 200 19.21 -10.54 4.98
CA ARG A 200 19.18 -11.77 4.17
C ARG A 200 19.21 -11.47 2.68
N TRP A 201 18.41 -10.49 2.25
CA TRP A 201 18.41 -10.03 0.87
C TRP A 201 19.77 -9.43 0.47
N ALA A 202 20.34 -8.54 1.29
CA ALA A 202 21.63 -7.93 1.05
C ALA A 202 22.76 -8.98 0.98
N GLY A 203 22.78 -9.94 1.92
CA GLY A 203 23.74 -11.04 1.92
C GLY A 203 23.69 -11.88 0.65
N LEU A 204 22.48 -12.20 0.19
CA LEU A 204 22.29 -12.92 -1.07
C LEU A 204 22.80 -12.12 -2.28
N LYS A 205 22.62 -10.80 -2.30
CA LYS A 205 23.11 -9.96 -3.40
C LYS A 205 24.60 -9.69 -3.36
N LEU A 206 25.19 -9.60 -2.17
CA LEU A 206 26.62 -9.37 -1.98
C LEU A 206 27.44 -10.68 -1.94
N GLY A 207 26.79 -11.85 -1.98
CA GLY A 207 27.46 -13.14 -1.83
C GLY A 207 28.05 -13.37 -0.43
N ARG A 208 27.52 -12.69 0.59
CA ARG A 208 27.99 -12.76 1.99
C ARG A 208 26.96 -13.44 2.88
N GLN A 209 27.42 -14.05 3.97
CA GLN A 209 26.50 -14.52 5.01
C GLN A 209 25.79 -13.34 5.67
N TRP A 210 24.45 -13.41 5.73
CA TRP A 210 23.61 -12.33 6.23
C TRP A 210 23.82 -12.03 7.73
N SER A 211 24.26 -13.03 8.50
CA SER A 211 24.60 -12.92 9.92
C SER A 211 25.88 -12.12 10.15
N ALA A 212 26.81 -12.12 9.19
CA ALA A 212 28.04 -11.36 9.24
C ALA A 212 27.83 -9.87 8.92
N LEU A 213 26.70 -9.51 8.30
CA LEU A 213 26.41 -8.14 7.91
C LEU A 213 26.06 -7.26 9.13
N LYS A 214 26.84 -6.21 9.32
CA LYS A 214 26.65 -5.21 10.37
C LYS A 214 25.94 -3.99 9.78
N PRO A 215 24.73 -3.62 10.25
CA PRO A 215 23.99 -2.48 9.75
C PRO A 215 24.84 -1.22 9.59
N LYS A 216 25.56 -0.80 10.63
CA LYS A 216 26.37 0.43 10.62
C LYS A 216 27.54 0.43 9.61
N GLN A 217 28.02 -0.73 9.18
CA GLN A 217 29.19 -0.86 8.31
C GLN A 217 28.82 -1.17 6.86
N ASP A 218 27.87 -2.09 6.67
CA ASP A 218 27.49 -2.58 5.34
C ASP A 218 26.32 -1.81 4.72
N PHE A 219 25.59 -1.03 5.52
CA PHE A 219 24.47 -0.22 5.06
C PHE A 219 24.80 1.26 5.19
N LYS A 220 24.27 2.06 4.26
CA LYS A 220 24.39 3.51 4.26
C LYS A 220 23.01 4.14 4.35
N TRP A 221 22.84 5.05 5.31
CA TRP A 221 21.69 5.92 5.42
C TRP A 221 22.06 7.28 4.84
N HIS A 222 21.16 7.90 4.09
CA HIS A 222 21.41 9.23 3.51
C HIS A 222 21.09 10.33 4.53
N GLU A 223 21.96 11.33 4.65
CA GLU A 223 21.79 12.41 5.62
C GLU A 223 20.57 13.29 5.28
N GLU A 224 20.37 13.60 4.00
CA GLU A 224 19.26 14.40 3.44
C GLU A 224 17.94 13.61 3.30
N THR A 225 17.75 12.54 4.07
CA THR A 225 16.55 11.69 3.92
C THR A 225 15.27 12.44 4.30
N ASP A 226 15.33 13.39 5.23
CA ASP A 226 14.19 14.21 5.63
C ASP A 226 13.73 15.14 4.51
N GLU A 227 14.65 15.88 3.89
CA GLU A 227 14.35 16.75 2.75
C GLU A 227 13.80 15.95 1.56
N GLN A 228 14.39 14.80 1.29
CA GLN A 228 13.92 13.90 0.23
C GLN A 228 12.50 13.38 0.48
N VAL A 229 12.15 13.05 1.72
CA VAL A 229 10.78 12.64 2.07
C VAL A 229 9.83 13.81 1.91
N LEU A 230 10.21 15.01 2.35
CA LEU A 230 9.41 16.22 2.22
C LEU A 230 9.14 16.54 0.74
N GLN A 231 10.18 16.57 -0.11
CA GLN A 231 10.06 16.77 -1.55
C GLN A 231 9.16 15.72 -2.20
N ALA A 232 9.32 14.43 -1.84
CA ALA A 232 8.47 13.38 -2.39
C ALA A 232 6.99 13.53 -1.99
N LEU A 233 6.71 13.95 -0.75
CA LEU A 233 5.33 14.20 -0.30
C LEU A 233 4.74 15.44 -1.00
N ARG A 234 5.51 16.52 -1.17
CA ARG A 234 5.09 17.71 -1.92
C ARG A 234 4.83 17.39 -3.39
N ALA A 235 5.75 16.69 -4.05
CA ALA A 235 5.57 16.22 -5.43
C ALA A 235 4.34 15.33 -5.58
N GLN A 236 4.04 14.47 -4.59
CA GLN A 236 2.82 13.67 -4.58
C GLN A 236 1.56 14.55 -4.52
N VAL A 237 1.54 15.57 -3.67
CA VAL A 237 0.44 16.54 -3.57
C VAL A 237 0.28 17.31 -4.88
N VAL A 238 1.37 17.85 -5.44
CA VAL A 238 1.37 18.58 -6.72
C VAL A 238 0.84 17.71 -7.85
N ARG A 239 1.27 16.44 -7.95
CA ARG A 239 0.71 15.48 -8.93
C ARG A 239 -0.79 15.28 -8.74
N LYS A 240 -1.27 15.17 -7.50
CA LYS A 240 -2.70 15.00 -7.20
C LYS A 240 -3.53 16.25 -7.45
N LEU A 241 -2.96 17.44 -7.23
CA LEU A 241 -3.57 18.72 -7.58
C LEU A 241 -3.69 18.86 -9.09
N ASN A 242 -2.63 18.52 -9.83
CA ASN A 242 -2.67 18.49 -11.29
C ASN A 242 -3.73 17.52 -11.80
N ASP A 243 -3.78 16.30 -11.25
CA ASP A 243 -4.80 15.30 -11.59
C ASP A 243 -6.24 15.81 -11.34
N ALA A 244 -6.45 16.63 -10.31
CA ALA A 244 -7.76 17.19 -9.95
C ALA A 244 -8.10 18.42 -10.81
N TRP A 245 -7.11 19.24 -11.14
CA TRP A 245 -7.24 20.38 -12.05
C TRP A 245 -7.64 19.93 -13.45
N ASP A 246 -6.92 18.95 -14.01
CA ASP A 246 -7.15 18.42 -15.35
C ASP A 246 -8.56 17.79 -15.51
N ARG A 247 -9.26 17.56 -14.39
CA ARG A 247 -10.63 17.01 -14.35
C ARG A 247 -11.70 18.05 -14.05
N GLY A 248 -11.33 19.27 -13.67
CA GLY A 248 -12.27 20.32 -13.27
C GLY A 248 -12.85 20.13 -11.87
N ASP A 249 -12.19 19.37 -10.99
CA ASP A 249 -12.60 19.20 -9.58
C ASP A 249 -12.18 20.40 -8.70
N ILE A 250 -11.39 21.32 -9.24
CA ILE A 250 -10.87 22.52 -8.59
C ILE A 250 -11.58 23.74 -9.18
N VAL A 251 -12.21 24.55 -8.33
CA VAL A 251 -13.05 25.69 -8.72
C VAL A 251 -12.63 26.93 -7.91
N ALA A 252 -12.67 28.11 -8.52
CA ALA A 252 -12.42 29.36 -7.80
C ALA A 252 -13.45 29.54 -6.67
N SER A 253 -13.06 30.08 -5.52
CA SER A 253 -14.01 30.35 -4.42
C SER A 253 -15.19 31.24 -4.82
N ILE A 254 -15.06 32.01 -5.90
CA ILE A 254 -16.10 32.91 -6.43
C ILE A 254 -17.22 32.13 -7.18
N GLU A 255 -16.96 30.90 -7.63
CA GLU A 255 -17.89 30.08 -8.43
C GLU A 255 -18.57 28.96 -7.62
N LEU A 256 -18.65 29.13 -6.30
CA LEU A 256 -19.10 28.11 -5.34
C LEU A 256 -20.62 27.87 -5.27
N GLU A 257 -21.43 28.56 -6.07
CA GLU A 257 -22.88 28.47 -5.98
C GLU A 257 -23.39 27.02 -6.19
N GLY A 258 -23.78 26.36 -5.08
CA GLY A 258 -24.48 25.07 -5.07
C GLY A 258 -23.60 23.81 -5.14
N LYS A 259 -22.28 23.88 -4.88
CA LYS A 259 -21.40 22.70 -4.88
C LYS A 259 -20.87 22.39 -3.48
N ASP A 260 -21.00 21.13 -3.05
CA ASP A 260 -20.38 20.65 -1.82
C ASP A 260 -18.86 20.76 -1.90
N THR A 261 -18.26 21.46 -0.95
CA THR A 261 -16.83 21.75 -0.83
C THR A 261 -16.14 20.72 0.06
N ALA A 262 -15.03 20.17 -0.44
CA ALA A 262 -14.26 19.17 0.29
C ALA A 262 -13.17 19.79 1.18
N CYS A 263 -12.50 20.83 0.67
CA CYS A 263 -11.47 21.60 1.36
C CYS A 263 -11.16 22.91 0.61
N LEU A 264 -10.59 23.87 1.32
CA LEU A 264 -10.14 25.16 0.77
C LEU A 264 -8.61 25.21 0.72
N LEU A 265 -8.08 25.71 -0.39
CA LEU A 265 -6.64 25.86 -0.64
C LEU A 265 -6.32 27.36 -0.72
N HIS A 266 -5.46 27.84 0.16
CA HIS A 266 -5.06 29.24 0.21
C HIS A 266 -3.65 29.42 -0.37
N PHE A 267 -3.47 30.41 -1.24
CA PHE A 267 -2.24 30.62 -2.02
C PHE A 267 -1.62 32.02 -1.86
N GLU A 268 -2.20 32.94 -1.09
CA GLU A 268 -1.67 34.30 -0.87
C GLU A 268 -1.39 34.60 0.61
N GLY A 269 -0.53 35.58 0.87
CA GLY A 269 0.01 35.89 2.20
C GLY A 269 -0.85 36.81 3.06
N GLU A 270 -2.12 36.99 2.76
CA GLU A 270 -3.05 37.66 3.68
C GLU A 270 -3.63 36.60 4.61
N ALA A 271 -2.80 36.18 5.56
CA ALA A 271 -3.26 35.51 6.78
C ALA A 271 -4.03 36.51 7.65
N GLU A 272 -5.13 37.08 7.15
CA GLU A 272 -6.19 37.49 8.04
C GLU A 272 -6.85 36.20 8.52
N GLN A 273 -6.61 35.93 9.80
CA GLN A 273 -7.21 34.88 10.59
C GLN A 273 -8.73 34.96 10.47
N THR A 274 -9.28 34.41 9.39
CA THR A 274 -10.70 34.11 9.32
C THR A 274 -10.89 32.72 9.90
N THR A 275 -10.55 32.60 11.20
CA THR A 275 -11.12 31.56 12.05
C THR A 275 -12.57 31.93 12.30
N GLN A 276 -13.38 32.00 11.23
CA GLN A 276 -14.81 31.86 11.38
C GLN A 276 -15.03 30.36 11.50
N LYS A 277 -15.23 29.92 12.74
CA LYS A 277 -15.95 28.68 13.03
C LYS A 277 -17.29 28.77 12.32
N ASN A 278 -17.36 28.27 11.10
CA ASN A 278 -18.62 27.97 10.46
C ASN A 278 -19.18 26.75 11.18
N GLU A 279 -20.22 27.00 11.96
CA GLU A 279 -21.02 26.03 12.69
C GLU A 279 -21.85 25.17 11.71
N CYS A 280 -21.23 24.56 10.69
CA CYS A 280 -21.86 23.55 9.84
C CYS A 280 -20.81 22.85 8.94
N GLY A 281 -20.01 21.96 9.52
CA GLY A 281 -19.03 21.13 8.79
C GLY A 281 -17.63 21.76 8.74
N GLU A 282 -16.66 21.10 9.38
CA GLU A 282 -15.25 21.54 9.40
C GLU A 282 -14.62 21.42 8.00
N GLU A 283 -14.70 22.49 7.20
CA GLU A 283 -13.91 22.59 5.98
C GLU A 283 -12.44 22.74 6.33
N SER A 284 -11.62 21.77 5.94
CA SER A 284 -10.18 21.82 6.18
C SER A 284 -9.56 22.89 5.27
N VAL A 285 -9.02 23.96 5.86
CA VAL A 285 -8.29 25.02 5.16
C VAL A 285 -6.80 24.69 5.15
N TYR A 286 -6.19 24.67 3.97
CA TYR A 286 -4.76 24.38 3.81
C TYR A 286 -4.02 25.60 3.24
N ASP A 287 -3.01 26.09 3.96
CA ASP A 287 -2.07 27.08 3.44
C ASP A 287 -1.05 26.39 2.52
N MET A 288 -1.23 26.57 1.22
CA MET A 288 -0.41 25.92 0.21
C MET A 288 0.99 26.52 0.11
N ASN A 289 1.19 27.78 0.53
CA ASN A 289 2.51 28.41 0.56
C ASN A 289 3.36 27.77 1.66
N ALA A 290 2.79 27.57 2.85
CA ALA A 290 3.46 26.87 3.94
C ALA A 290 3.74 25.40 3.60
N LEU A 291 2.80 24.72 2.93
CA LEU A 291 2.91 23.28 2.65
C LEU A 291 3.86 22.96 1.49
N LEU A 292 3.76 23.66 0.36
CA LEU A 292 4.56 23.38 -0.84
C LEU A 292 5.91 24.12 -0.85
N GLY A 293 6.05 25.23 -0.12
CA GLY A 293 7.27 26.05 -0.15
C GLY A 293 7.58 26.55 -1.56
N ASP A 294 8.80 26.30 -2.03
CA ASP A 294 9.28 26.75 -3.35
C ASP A 294 8.72 25.95 -4.53
N GLU A 295 8.05 24.81 -4.30
CA GLU A 295 7.38 24.03 -5.34
C GLU A 295 6.10 24.75 -5.80
N LYS A 296 6.27 25.71 -6.71
CA LYS A 296 5.18 26.56 -7.22
C LYS A 296 4.24 25.78 -8.14
N TRP A 297 3.16 25.23 -7.58
CA TRP A 297 2.00 24.81 -8.39
C TRP A 297 1.37 25.99 -9.16
N GLN A 298 1.49 27.21 -8.59
CA GLN A 298 0.99 28.47 -9.14
C GLN A 298 1.41 28.75 -10.59
N ALA A 299 2.57 28.25 -11.05
CA ALA A 299 3.04 28.48 -12.42
C ALA A 299 2.07 27.95 -13.49
N ARG A 300 1.28 26.93 -13.17
CA ARG A 300 0.24 26.37 -14.07
C ARG A 300 -1.07 27.15 -14.00
N CYS A 301 -1.26 27.96 -12.95
CA CYS A 301 -2.47 28.75 -12.71
C CYS A 301 -2.39 30.17 -13.29
N VAL A 302 -1.23 30.61 -13.80
CA VAL A 302 -0.96 31.99 -14.27
C VAL A 302 -1.88 32.48 -15.41
N GLY A 303 -2.69 31.61 -16.02
CA GLY A 303 -3.70 31.99 -17.01
C GLY A 303 -5.13 32.24 -16.47
N HIS A 304 -5.44 31.75 -15.27
CA HIS A 304 -6.76 31.94 -14.64
C HIS A 304 -6.61 32.91 -13.46
N ARG A 305 -7.48 33.92 -13.36
CA ARG A 305 -7.61 34.80 -12.17
C ARG A 305 -8.04 33.96 -10.96
N MET A 306 -7.13 33.19 -10.39
CA MET A 306 -7.30 32.53 -9.11
C MET A 306 -6.87 33.54 -8.05
N ALA A 307 -7.81 34.37 -7.60
CA ALA A 307 -7.56 35.28 -6.48
C ALA A 307 -7.56 34.47 -5.19
N GLY A 308 -6.42 34.43 -4.49
CA GLY A 308 -6.20 34.03 -3.09
C GLY A 308 -6.58 32.61 -2.64
N THR A 309 -7.81 32.19 -2.90
CA THR A 309 -8.42 30.97 -2.36
C THR A 309 -9.12 30.16 -3.45
N VAL A 310 -8.88 28.86 -3.43
CA VAL A 310 -9.42 27.92 -4.39
C VAL A 310 -10.14 26.80 -3.63
N ALA A 311 -11.33 26.46 -4.06
CA ALA A 311 -12.12 25.40 -3.46
C ALA A 311 -11.96 24.09 -4.24
N VAL A 312 -11.87 22.97 -3.51
CA VAL A 312 -11.89 21.64 -4.11
C VAL A 312 -13.28 21.04 -3.91
N VAL A 313 -13.95 20.69 -4.99
CA VAL A 313 -15.31 20.14 -4.97
C VAL A 313 -15.30 18.72 -4.40
N GLN A 314 -16.31 18.37 -3.61
CA GLN A 314 -16.44 17.04 -3.02
C GLN A 314 -16.71 16.01 -4.11
N SER A 315 -15.72 15.14 -4.30
CA SER A 315 -15.77 14.02 -5.23
C SER A 315 -15.09 12.82 -4.59
N SER A 316 -15.58 11.62 -4.88
CA SER A 316 -14.95 10.37 -4.42
C SER A 316 -13.48 10.27 -4.85
N ARG A 317 -13.09 10.98 -5.91
CA ARG A 317 -11.72 11.01 -6.48
C ARG A 317 -10.78 11.97 -5.74
N VAL A 318 -11.33 13.09 -5.26
CA VAL A 318 -10.62 14.14 -4.48
C VAL A 318 -10.19 13.64 -3.10
N THR A 319 -10.84 12.60 -2.57
CA THR A 319 -10.44 11.98 -1.31
C THR A 319 -8.96 11.55 -1.31
N SER A 320 -8.40 11.16 -2.47
CA SER A 320 -6.98 10.82 -2.60
C SER A 320 -6.07 12.04 -2.40
N LEU A 321 -6.47 13.20 -2.93
CA LEU A 321 -5.80 14.48 -2.71
C LEU A 321 -5.88 14.88 -1.23
N ARG A 322 -7.07 14.82 -0.61
CA ARG A 322 -7.26 15.11 0.82
C ARG A 322 -6.36 14.23 1.69
N THR A 323 -6.30 12.92 1.41
CA THR A 323 -5.40 12.02 2.16
C THR A 323 -3.92 12.35 1.95
N ALA A 324 -3.52 12.90 0.80
CA ALA A 324 -2.15 13.32 0.55
C ALA A 324 -1.82 14.63 1.28
N LEU A 325 -2.75 15.59 1.29
CA LEU A 325 -2.65 16.84 2.05
C LEU A 325 -2.53 16.57 3.56
N LEU A 326 -3.42 15.75 4.11
CA LEU A 326 -3.36 15.34 5.52
C LEU A 326 -2.02 14.69 5.88
N ARG A 327 -1.50 13.84 5.00
CA ARG A 327 -0.20 13.21 5.23
C ARG A 327 0.96 14.20 5.21
N LEU A 328 0.90 15.21 4.33
CA LEU A 328 1.92 16.26 4.26
C LEU A 328 1.83 17.18 5.49
N THR A 329 0.62 17.55 5.90
CA THR A 329 0.40 18.38 7.10
C THR A 329 0.85 17.65 8.36
N ASP A 330 0.52 16.37 8.50
CA ASP A 330 0.96 15.54 9.64
C ASP A 330 2.49 15.36 9.68
N TYR A 331 3.15 15.36 8.50
CA TYR A 331 4.60 15.24 8.42
C TYR A 331 5.31 16.54 8.82
N ILE A 332 4.76 17.70 8.41
CA ILE A 332 5.31 19.03 8.70
C ILE A 332 4.97 19.50 10.11
N GLY A 333 3.78 19.14 10.60
CA GLY A 333 3.24 19.56 11.88
C GLY A 333 4.24 19.29 13.00
N LYS A 334 4.69 20.35 13.65
CA LYS A 334 5.39 20.24 14.93
C LYS A 334 4.34 19.89 15.96
N GLU A 335 4.51 18.76 16.66
CA GLU A 335 3.82 18.62 17.94
C GLU A 335 4.43 19.67 18.86
N GLU A 336 3.68 20.75 19.11
CA GLU A 336 3.90 21.59 20.30
C GLU A 336 3.84 20.64 21.50
N SER A 337 5.01 20.30 22.03
CA SER A 337 5.17 19.50 23.25
C SER A 337 5.66 20.39 24.38
#